data_AF-A0A951L1W1-F1
#
_entry.id   AF-A0A951L1W1-F1
#
_cell.length_a   1.000
_cell.length_b   1.000
_cell.length_c   1.000
_cell.angle_alpha   90.00
_cell.angle_beta   90.00
_cell.angle_gamma   90.00
#
_symmetry.space_group_name_H-M   'P 1'
#
loop_
_entity.id
_entity.type
_entity.pdbx_description
1 polymer ?
#
loop_
_entity_poly.entity_id
_entity_poly.type
_entity_poly.pdbx_seq_one_letter_code
_entity_poly.pdbx_strand_id
1 'polypeptide(L)'
;MQVSVAASLASILETEVEHVPVPDDEHPQPWTVWRNWLAQRGLGIVPVLEPAKFSWPGPWLALLRAADGEGQIGAVAFGAPPGLAWHPLGGPETFDAVQLGYVVAPADVALWSPGATGADVGVGSVEAVMIADRAEAALVRLPTATARAGRGLEGDRYFDQRGTWSNRYGRGNDLTLIEGEVLDALRPPTGPLSPEEARRNIVTRGIELNALVGRRFKIGNAECFGQRLCEPCAHLQRLTGKPGTLRDLIHKGGLRADVLTDGEIRVGSEITPL
;
A
#
# COMPACT_ATOMS: atom_id res chain seq x y z
N MET A 1 -7.26 -23.46 11.83
CA MET A 1 -6.03 -22.64 11.70
C MET A 1 -5.28 -22.87 10.39
N GLN A 2 -4.92 -24.11 10.05
CA GLN A 2 -3.94 -24.38 8.98
C GLN A 2 -4.39 -23.93 7.59
N VAL A 3 -5.66 -24.18 7.23
CA VAL A 3 -6.24 -23.72 5.96
C VAL A 3 -6.17 -22.20 5.81
N SER A 4 -6.54 -21.44 6.86
CA SER A 4 -6.51 -19.98 6.82
C SER A 4 -5.09 -19.41 6.80
N VAL A 5 -4.13 -20.08 7.44
CA VAL A 5 -2.71 -19.72 7.33
C VAL A 5 -2.19 -19.98 5.91
N ALA A 6 -2.47 -21.15 5.33
CA ALA A 6 -2.04 -21.47 3.97
C ALA A 6 -2.62 -20.49 2.94
N ALA A 7 -3.92 -20.17 3.03
CA ALA A 7 -4.55 -19.17 2.18
C ALA A 7 -3.93 -17.77 2.37
N SER A 8 -3.62 -17.38 3.61
CA SER A 8 -2.98 -16.09 3.89
C SER A 8 -1.56 -16.02 3.31
N LEU A 9 -0.77 -17.10 3.44
CA LEU A 9 0.56 -17.20 2.83
C LEU A 9 0.49 -17.17 1.31
N ALA A 10 -0.50 -17.84 0.71
CA ALA A 10 -0.73 -17.80 -0.73
C ALA A 10 -0.97 -16.35 -1.22
N SER A 11 -1.81 -15.60 -0.50
CA SER A 11 -2.06 -14.19 -0.83
C SER A 11 -0.86 -13.28 -0.58
N ILE A 12 -0.06 -13.52 0.46
CA ILE A 12 1.17 -12.74 0.74
C ILE A 12 2.21 -12.95 -0.35
N LEU A 13 2.29 -14.15 -0.90
CA LEU A 13 3.26 -14.57 -1.92
C LEU A 13 2.75 -14.40 -3.35
N GLU A 14 1.53 -13.93 -3.53
CA GLU A 14 0.85 -13.84 -4.83
C GLU A 14 0.93 -15.16 -5.63
N THR A 15 0.62 -16.27 -4.96
CA THR A 15 0.62 -17.62 -5.55
C THR A 15 -0.72 -18.32 -5.33
N GLU A 16 -0.99 -19.35 -6.13
CA GLU A 16 -2.20 -20.16 -5.97
C GLU A 16 -2.15 -20.96 -4.67
N VAL A 17 -3.28 -21.03 -3.96
CA VAL A 17 -3.36 -21.66 -2.63
C VAL A 17 -3.03 -23.16 -2.67
N GLU A 18 -3.29 -23.83 -3.79
CA GLU A 18 -2.95 -25.24 -4.01
C GLU A 18 -1.44 -25.53 -3.96
N HIS A 19 -0.60 -24.52 -4.18
CA HIS A 19 0.86 -24.65 -4.08
C HIS A 19 1.37 -24.51 -2.65
N VAL A 20 0.53 -24.06 -1.71
CA VAL A 20 0.90 -23.88 -0.30
C VAL A 20 0.50 -25.12 0.49
N PRO A 21 1.43 -25.78 1.20
CA PRO A 21 1.11 -26.97 1.96
C PRO A 21 0.17 -26.64 3.12
N VAL A 22 -0.80 -27.51 3.32
CA VAL A 22 -1.72 -27.49 4.47
C VAL A 22 -1.34 -28.69 5.34
N PRO A 23 -0.69 -28.50 6.50
CA PRO A 23 -0.48 -29.57 7.48
C PRO A 23 -1.82 -30.18 7.91
N ASP A 24 -1.82 -31.42 8.42
CA ASP A 24 -3.01 -32.03 9.02
C ASP A 24 -3.38 -31.36 10.36
N ASP A 25 -4.66 -31.27 10.72
CA ASP A 25 -5.12 -30.56 11.93
C ASP A 25 -4.46 -31.06 13.23
N GLU A 26 -4.08 -32.34 13.29
CA GLU A 26 -3.40 -32.97 14.43
C GLU A 26 -1.85 -32.85 14.39
N HIS A 27 -1.29 -32.21 13.36
CA HIS A 27 0.15 -32.12 13.17
C HIS A 27 0.81 -31.36 14.35
N PRO A 28 1.81 -31.94 15.05
CA PRO A 28 2.32 -31.38 16.30
C PRO A 28 3.18 -30.12 16.10
N GLN A 29 3.74 -29.91 14.90
CA GLN A 29 4.59 -28.77 14.56
C GLN A 29 4.25 -28.16 13.18
N PRO A 30 3.04 -27.61 12.98
CA PRO A 30 2.58 -27.19 11.66
C PRO A 30 3.46 -26.08 11.05
N TRP A 31 4.04 -25.23 11.90
CA TRP A 31 4.98 -24.19 11.47
C TRP A 31 6.26 -24.71 10.79
N THR A 32 6.73 -25.90 11.15
CA THR A 32 7.91 -26.49 10.53
C THR A 32 7.68 -26.78 9.05
N VAL A 33 6.45 -27.16 8.68
CA VAL A 33 6.05 -27.40 7.28
C VAL A 33 6.16 -26.11 6.47
N TRP A 34 5.55 -25.01 6.92
CA TRP A 34 5.61 -23.73 6.21
C TRP A 34 7.03 -23.15 6.19
N ARG A 35 7.79 -23.26 7.29
CA ARG A 35 9.20 -22.82 7.34
C ARG A 35 10.05 -23.52 6.29
N ASN A 36 9.95 -24.84 6.19
CA ASN A 36 10.73 -25.61 5.22
C ASN A 36 10.30 -25.29 3.78
N TRP A 37 8.99 -25.15 3.54
CA TRP A 37 8.46 -24.80 2.22
C TRP A 37 8.86 -23.38 1.77
N LEU A 38 8.88 -22.40 2.69
CA LEU A 38 9.41 -21.06 2.43
C LEU A 38 10.92 -21.09 2.18
N ALA A 39 11.67 -21.88 2.94
CA ALA A 39 13.13 -21.99 2.80
C ALA A 39 13.54 -22.50 1.40
N GLN A 40 12.77 -23.43 0.82
CA GLN A 40 12.96 -23.90 -0.57
C GLN A 40 12.83 -22.78 -1.62
N ARG A 41 12.24 -21.64 -1.25
CA ARG A 41 12.04 -20.44 -2.08
C ARG A 41 12.96 -19.29 -1.68
N GLY A 42 13.96 -19.54 -0.81
CA GLY A 42 14.84 -18.50 -0.29
C GLY A 42 14.13 -17.50 0.63
N LEU A 43 13.00 -17.90 1.22
CA LEU A 43 12.21 -17.07 2.14
C LEU A 43 12.25 -17.63 3.55
N GLY A 44 12.05 -16.74 4.52
CA GLY A 44 11.88 -17.06 5.93
C GLY A 44 10.58 -16.45 6.47
N ILE A 45 10.19 -16.91 7.65
CA ILE A 45 9.07 -16.35 8.41
C ILE A 45 9.57 -15.86 9.76
N VAL A 46 9.35 -14.58 10.05
CA VAL A 46 9.91 -13.87 11.20
C VAL A 46 8.78 -13.46 12.13
N PRO A 47 8.81 -13.87 13.42
CA PRO A 47 7.78 -13.48 14.36
C PRO A 47 7.84 -11.98 14.68
N VAL A 48 6.67 -11.38 14.85
CA VAL A 48 6.50 -9.98 15.24
C VAL A 48 6.22 -9.91 16.74
N LEU A 49 7.02 -9.14 17.48
CA LEU A 49 6.93 -9.06 18.93
C LEU A 49 5.64 -8.39 19.43
N GLU A 50 5.26 -7.26 18.83
CA GLU A 50 4.06 -6.48 19.19
C GLU A 50 3.14 -6.30 17.98
N PRO A 51 2.40 -7.34 17.55
CA PRO A 51 1.68 -7.32 16.27
C PRO A 51 0.58 -6.25 16.21
N ALA A 52 -0.04 -5.90 17.34
CA ALA A 52 -1.04 -4.83 17.42
C ALA A 52 -0.47 -3.43 17.11
N LYS A 53 0.85 -3.22 17.30
CA LYS A 53 1.54 -1.94 17.00
C LYS A 53 2.44 -2.03 15.77
N PHE A 54 2.52 -3.20 15.15
CA PHE A 54 3.48 -3.47 14.10
C PHE A 54 3.11 -2.76 12.80
N SER A 55 3.94 -1.81 12.40
CA SER A 55 3.77 -1.06 11.15
C SER A 55 4.74 -1.59 10.11
N TRP A 56 4.22 -2.08 8.99
CA TRP A 56 5.01 -2.63 7.90
C TRP A 56 4.39 -2.21 6.56
N PRO A 57 5.18 -1.71 5.60
CA PRO A 57 4.68 -1.25 4.31
C PRO A 57 4.30 -2.40 3.35
N GLY A 58 4.35 -3.66 3.80
CA GLY A 58 3.95 -4.84 3.02
C GLY A 58 2.91 -5.70 3.74
N PRO A 59 2.45 -6.80 3.11
CA PRO A 59 1.54 -7.74 3.73
C PRO A 59 2.27 -8.61 4.76
N TRP A 60 1.59 -8.96 5.83
CA TRP A 60 2.10 -9.86 6.86
C TRP A 60 0.98 -10.74 7.41
N LEU A 61 1.35 -11.91 7.91
CA LEU A 61 0.43 -12.90 8.45
C LEU A 61 0.04 -12.52 9.88
N ALA A 62 -1.23 -12.25 10.10
CA ALA A 62 -1.82 -12.06 11.41
C ALA A 62 -2.54 -13.34 11.85
N LEU A 63 -2.32 -13.79 13.08
CA LEU A 63 -3.16 -14.82 13.71
C LEU A 63 -4.14 -14.15 14.66
N LEU A 64 -5.41 -14.29 14.33
CA LEU A 64 -6.54 -13.79 15.10
C LEU A 64 -6.99 -14.85 16.10
N ARG A 65 -7.43 -14.40 17.27
CA ARG A 65 -8.25 -15.22 18.16
C ARG A 65 -9.60 -15.46 17.47
N ALA A 66 -9.99 -16.72 17.32
CA ALA A 66 -11.30 -17.06 16.76
C ALA A 66 -12.44 -16.54 17.67
N ALA A 67 -13.56 -16.13 17.07
CA ALA A 67 -14.69 -15.54 17.80
C ALA A 67 -15.43 -16.53 18.71
N ASP A 68 -15.39 -17.83 18.40
CA ASP A 68 -15.86 -18.91 19.26
C ASP A 68 -14.93 -19.16 20.47
N GLY A 69 -13.77 -18.49 20.50
CA GLY A 69 -12.75 -18.63 21.54
C GLY A 69 -11.84 -19.84 21.35
N GLU A 70 -12.09 -20.67 20.34
CA GLU A 70 -11.36 -21.92 20.11
C GLU A 70 -10.34 -21.77 18.96
N GLY A 71 -9.08 -21.67 19.34
CA GLY A 71 -7.97 -21.69 18.38
C GLY A 71 -7.69 -20.35 17.70
N GLN A 72 -7.09 -20.45 16.51
CA GLN A 72 -6.53 -19.30 15.78
C GLN A 72 -6.90 -19.34 14.31
N ILE A 73 -7.06 -18.16 13.73
CA ILE A 73 -7.39 -17.97 12.33
C ILE A 73 -6.31 -17.10 11.68
N GLY A 74 -5.75 -17.58 10.56
CA GLY A 74 -4.83 -16.79 9.74
C GLY A 74 -5.56 -15.73 8.93
N ALA A 75 -5.04 -14.51 8.94
CA ALA A 75 -5.49 -13.40 8.13
C ALA A 75 -4.29 -12.61 7.59
N VAL A 76 -4.53 -11.76 6.60
CA VAL A 76 -3.51 -10.86 6.06
C VAL A 76 -3.73 -9.47 6.64
N ALA A 77 -2.71 -8.97 7.33
CA ALA A 77 -2.64 -7.60 7.80
C ALA A 77 -1.68 -6.77 6.92
N PHE A 78 -1.91 -5.46 6.88
CA PHE A 78 -1.19 -4.56 5.99
C PHE A 78 -1.18 -3.12 6.52
N GLY A 79 -0.12 -2.39 6.20
CA GLY A 79 -0.08 -0.92 6.27
C GLY A 79 0.48 -0.33 7.57
N ALA A 80 0.57 1.00 7.57
CA ALA A 80 1.04 1.81 8.70
C ALA A 80 0.12 3.05 8.87
N PRO A 81 -0.77 3.09 9.88
CA PRO A 81 -1.01 2.05 10.89
C PRO A 81 -1.59 0.76 10.29
N PRO A 82 -1.34 -0.40 10.92
CA PRO A 82 -1.79 -1.69 10.40
C PRO A 82 -3.30 -1.85 10.52
N GLY A 83 -3.85 -2.69 9.64
CA GLY A 83 -5.22 -3.20 9.75
C GLY A 83 -5.36 -4.54 9.01
N LEU A 84 -6.53 -5.17 9.13
CA LEU A 84 -6.85 -6.37 8.35
C LEU A 84 -7.11 -5.99 6.90
N ALA A 85 -6.28 -6.50 6.00
CA ALA A 85 -6.46 -6.38 4.56
C ALA A 85 -7.36 -7.49 4.02
N TRP A 86 -7.24 -8.70 4.55
CA TRP A 86 -8.06 -9.84 4.10
C TRP A 86 -8.19 -10.93 5.16
N HIS A 87 -9.41 -11.45 5.28
CA HIS A 87 -9.74 -12.62 6.10
C HIS A 87 -10.18 -13.78 5.17
N PRO A 88 -9.33 -14.80 4.92
CA PRO A 88 -9.58 -15.82 3.90
C PRO A 88 -10.88 -16.61 4.07
N LEU A 89 -11.23 -16.93 5.31
CA LEU A 89 -12.43 -17.72 5.60
C LEU A 89 -13.67 -16.86 5.89
N GLY A 90 -13.56 -15.53 5.80
CA GLY A 90 -14.52 -14.60 6.39
C GLY A 90 -14.66 -14.78 7.90
N GLY A 91 -15.48 -13.95 8.55
CA GLY A 91 -15.67 -14.01 9.99
C GLY A 91 -15.89 -12.63 10.60
N PRO A 92 -16.34 -12.56 11.87
CA PRO A 92 -16.55 -11.30 12.58
C PRO A 92 -15.25 -10.70 13.15
N GLU A 93 -14.12 -11.42 13.12
CA GLU A 93 -12.87 -11.01 13.73
C GLU A 93 -12.33 -9.72 13.10
N THR A 94 -12.01 -8.75 13.95
CA THR A 94 -11.39 -7.49 13.56
C THR A 94 -9.89 -7.52 13.87
N PHE A 95 -9.16 -6.46 13.48
CA PHE A 95 -7.73 -6.34 13.77
C PHE A 95 -7.43 -6.34 15.28
N ASP A 96 -8.39 -5.99 16.14
CA ASP A 96 -8.22 -6.04 17.59
C ASP A 96 -8.09 -7.47 18.13
N ALA A 97 -8.46 -8.48 17.34
CA ALA A 97 -8.32 -9.89 17.70
C ALA A 97 -6.91 -10.46 17.44
N VAL A 98 -5.99 -9.66 16.89
CA VAL A 98 -4.62 -10.11 16.57
C VAL A 98 -3.86 -10.52 17.83
N GLN A 99 -3.38 -11.76 17.85
CA GLN A 99 -2.57 -12.31 18.94
C GLN A 99 -1.10 -12.46 18.54
N LEU A 100 -0.84 -12.97 17.33
CA LEU A 100 0.49 -13.22 16.81
C LEU A 100 0.62 -12.61 15.41
N GLY A 101 1.83 -12.22 15.05
CA GLY A 101 2.15 -11.70 13.72
C GLY A 101 3.42 -12.33 13.19
N TYR A 102 3.47 -12.48 11.87
CA TYR A 102 4.64 -13.00 11.17
C TYR A 102 4.86 -12.27 9.85
N VAL A 103 6.10 -11.87 9.60
CA VAL A 103 6.53 -11.32 8.31
C VAL A 103 7.17 -12.45 7.49
N VAL A 104 6.78 -12.56 6.23
CA VAL A 104 7.53 -13.35 5.25
C VAL A 104 8.57 -12.43 4.61
N ALA A 105 9.83 -12.83 4.67
CA ALA A 105 10.94 -12.02 4.18
C ALA A 105 11.97 -12.90 3.45
N PRO A 106 12.82 -12.32 2.58
CA PRO A 106 13.98 -13.03 2.05
C PRO A 106 14.84 -13.59 3.18
N ALA A 107 15.24 -14.85 3.07
CA ALA A 107 16.14 -15.50 4.02
C ALA A 107 17.54 -14.89 3.96
N ASP A 108 17.95 -14.43 2.79
CA ASP A 108 19.18 -13.68 2.56
C ASP A 108 18.87 -12.41 1.76
N VAL A 109 18.98 -11.26 2.43
CA VAL A 109 18.72 -9.94 1.84
C VAL A 109 19.78 -9.57 0.79
N ALA A 110 21.00 -10.10 0.89
CA ALA A 110 22.06 -9.82 -0.08
C ALA A 110 21.82 -10.51 -1.42
N LEU A 111 21.09 -11.62 -1.42
CA LEU A 111 20.69 -12.35 -2.64
C LEU A 111 19.33 -11.89 -3.18
N TRP A 112 18.54 -11.19 -2.36
CA TRP A 112 17.27 -10.65 -2.79
C TRP A 112 17.48 -9.49 -3.76
N SER A 113 16.73 -9.51 -4.85
CA SER A 113 16.65 -8.39 -5.78
C SER A 113 15.19 -7.95 -5.90
N PRO A 114 14.91 -6.64 -5.92
CA PRO A 114 13.60 -6.16 -6.35
C PRO A 114 13.32 -6.74 -7.74
N GLY A 115 12.08 -7.19 -7.98
CA GLY A 115 11.66 -7.53 -9.34
C GLY A 115 11.92 -6.32 -10.25
N ALA A 116 12.56 -6.54 -11.39
CA ALA A 116 12.82 -5.46 -12.33
C ALA A 116 11.48 -4.86 -12.76
N THR A 117 11.20 -3.61 -12.38
CA THR A 117 10.20 -2.77 -13.07
C THR A 117 10.80 -2.42 -14.44
N GLY A 118 10.84 -3.41 -15.32
CA GLY A 118 11.37 -3.33 -16.68
C GLY A 118 10.38 -2.72 -17.67
N ALA A 119 9.29 -2.13 -17.18
CA ALA A 119 8.37 -1.40 -18.02
C ALA A 119 9.07 -0.14 -18.56
N ASP A 120 9.04 0.03 -19.87
CA ASP A 120 9.37 1.31 -20.50
C ASP A 120 8.38 2.33 -19.96
N VAL A 121 8.87 3.26 -19.13
CA VAL A 121 7.98 4.23 -18.49
C VAL A 121 7.66 5.28 -19.56
N GLY A 122 6.53 5.06 -20.22
CA GLY A 122 6.04 5.95 -21.25
C GLY A 122 5.72 7.35 -20.73
N VAL A 123 5.30 8.20 -21.66
CA VAL A 123 4.80 9.53 -21.36
C VAL A 123 3.34 9.44 -20.92
N GLY A 124 3.01 10.01 -19.76
CA GLY A 124 1.64 10.11 -19.27
C GLY A 124 1.11 11.54 -19.27
N SER A 125 -0.09 11.69 -18.74
CA SER A 125 -0.72 13.00 -18.52
C SER A 125 -1.44 13.10 -17.18
N VAL A 126 -1.62 14.33 -16.69
CA VAL A 126 -2.40 14.63 -15.50
C VAL A 126 -3.89 14.70 -15.84
N GLU A 127 -4.69 13.82 -15.26
CA GLU A 127 -6.15 13.83 -15.39
C GLU A 127 -6.80 14.79 -14.38
N ALA A 128 -6.30 14.81 -13.15
CA ALA A 128 -6.87 15.63 -12.08
C ALA A 128 -5.79 16.19 -11.15
N VAL A 129 -6.00 17.42 -10.70
CA VAL A 129 -5.22 18.08 -9.65
C VAL A 129 -6.15 18.39 -8.49
N MET A 130 -5.74 18.02 -7.28
CA MET A 130 -6.55 18.13 -6.08
C MET A 130 -5.70 18.47 -4.86
N ILE A 131 -6.28 19.25 -3.96
CA ILE A 131 -5.68 19.58 -2.66
C ILE A 131 -6.71 19.43 -1.55
N ALA A 132 -6.24 19.30 -0.31
CA ALA A 132 -7.08 19.53 0.88
C ALA A 132 -6.37 20.51 1.80
N ASP A 133 -7.05 21.50 2.34
CA ASP A 133 -6.47 22.58 3.15
C ASP A 133 -6.04 22.16 4.58
N ARG A 134 -6.58 21.05 5.09
CA ARG A 134 -6.26 20.50 6.41
C ARG A 134 -6.32 18.97 6.44
N ALA A 135 -5.78 18.39 7.51
CA ALA A 135 -5.89 16.95 7.78
C ALA A 135 -7.34 16.46 7.68
N GLU A 136 -7.53 15.27 7.10
CA GLU A 136 -8.82 14.59 6.93
C GLU A 136 -9.91 15.31 6.11
N ALA A 137 -9.75 16.59 5.76
CA ALA A 137 -10.70 17.33 4.93
C ALA A 137 -10.83 16.74 3.52
N ALA A 138 -12.01 16.90 2.91
CA ALA A 138 -12.27 16.47 1.54
C ALA A 138 -11.31 17.13 0.55
N LEU A 139 -10.91 16.39 -0.49
CA LEU A 139 -10.10 16.95 -1.56
C LEU A 139 -11.00 17.76 -2.50
N VAL A 140 -10.47 18.90 -2.96
CA VAL A 140 -11.13 19.78 -3.92
C VAL A 140 -10.31 19.80 -5.19
N ARG A 141 -10.98 19.65 -6.33
CA ARG A 141 -10.35 19.74 -7.66
C ARG A 141 -9.97 21.17 -7.99
N LEU A 142 -8.82 21.31 -8.62
CA LEU A 142 -8.32 22.55 -9.18
C LEU A 142 -7.92 22.34 -10.64
N PRO A 143 -8.03 23.37 -11.51
CA PRO A 143 -7.46 23.29 -12.86
C PRO A 143 -5.93 23.28 -12.84
N THR A 144 -5.33 23.85 -11.78
CA THR A 144 -3.89 23.97 -11.62
C THR A 144 -3.49 24.06 -10.15
N ALA A 145 -2.25 23.66 -9.83
CA ALA A 145 -1.61 23.87 -8.53
C ALA A 145 -0.13 24.25 -8.70
N THR A 146 0.34 25.12 -7.81
CA THR A 146 1.76 25.51 -7.71
C THR A 146 2.49 24.54 -6.79
N ALA A 147 3.49 23.84 -7.30
CA ALA A 147 4.40 23.02 -6.52
C ALA A 147 5.62 23.84 -6.07
N ARG A 148 6.01 23.71 -4.80
CA ARG A 148 7.22 24.32 -4.23
C ARG A 148 8.19 23.25 -3.76
N ALA A 149 9.46 23.44 -4.08
CA ALA A 149 10.52 22.51 -3.73
C ALA A 149 10.57 22.24 -2.22
N GLY A 150 10.57 20.96 -1.84
CA GLY A 150 10.63 20.50 -0.45
C GLY A 150 9.42 20.86 0.41
N ARG A 151 8.31 21.32 -0.19
CA ARG A 151 7.10 21.72 0.53
C ARG A 151 5.83 21.07 -0.02
N GLY A 152 5.77 20.78 -1.31
CA GLY A 152 4.56 20.25 -1.96
C GLY A 152 3.69 21.33 -2.60
N LEU A 153 2.38 21.07 -2.70
CA LEU A 153 1.44 21.95 -3.41
C LEU A 153 0.92 23.09 -2.52
N GLU A 154 1.01 24.34 -2.98
CA GLU A 154 0.45 25.51 -2.29
C GLU A 154 -1.02 25.30 -1.93
N GLY A 155 -1.37 25.57 -0.67
CA GLY A 155 -2.73 25.39 -0.15
C GLY A 155 -3.08 23.96 0.28
N ASP A 156 -2.23 22.95 0.01
CA ASP A 156 -2.43 21.60 0.54
C ASP A 156 -1.96 21.48 1.99
N ARG A 157 -2.61 20.60 2.74
CA ARG A 157 -2.34 20.27 4.15
C ARG A 157 -0.88 19.94 4.41
N TYR A 158 -0.17 19.33 3.46
CA TYR A 158 1.24 18.97 3.66
C TYR A 158 2.18 20.17 3.46
N PHE A 159 1.78 21.18 2.69
CA PHE A 159 2.55 22.40 2.44
C PHE A 159 2.78 23.27 3.67
N ASP A 160 1.75 23.35 4.52
CA ASP A 160 1.77 24.11 5.78
C ASP A 160 2.11 23.24 7.00
N GLN A 161 2.57 22.00 6.78
CA GLN A 161 2.80 21.04 7.85
C GLN A 161 1.55 20.83 8.76
N ARG A 162 0.34 20.78 8.16
CA ARG A 162 -0.95 20.44 8.80
C ARG A 162 -1.61 19.10 8.40
N GLY A 163 -0.97 18.26 7.60
CA GLY A 163 -1.41 16.90 7.24
C GLY A 163 -1.22 15.84 8.34
N THR A 164 -1.45 14.58 7.98
CA THR A 164 -1.21 13.43 8.87
C THR A 164 0.09 12.74 8.47
N TRP A 165 1.14 12.89 9.29
CA TRP A 165 2.40 12.18 9.07
C TRP A 165 2.47 10.91 9.89
N SER A 166 2.91 9.82 9.27
CA SER A 166 3.48 8.70 10.01
C SER A 166 4.85 9.06 10.62
N ASN A 167 5.60 9.96 9.98
CA ASN A 167 6.84 10.54 10.49
C ASN A 167 7.03 11.97 9.97
N ARG A 168 7.10 12.96 10.86
CA ARG A 168 7.27 14.39 10.51
C ARG A 168 8.61 14.69 9.83
N TYR A 169 9.61 13.83 10.01
CA TYR A 169 10.92 13.93 9.35
C TYR A 169 11.02 13.06 8.09
N GLY A 170 9.92 12.41 7.69
CA GLY A 170 9.89 11.54 6.51
C GLY A 170 9.82 12.33 5.20
N ARG A 171 10.50 11.81 4.18
CA ARG A 171 10.38 12.25 2.78
C ARG A 171 9.19 11.59 2.07
N GLY A 172 8.81 12.10 0.91
CA GLY A 172 7.72 11.60 0.06
C GLY A 172 6.34 12.07 0.52
N ASN A 173 6.26 13.28 1.06
CA ASN A 173 4.99 13.90 1.48
C ASN A 173 4.64 15.14 0.66
N ASP A 174 5.54 15.60 -0.22
CA ASP A 174 5.34 16.82 -1.00
C ASP A 174 4.27 16.62 -2.08
N LEU A 175 4.26 15.44 -2.71
CA LEU A 175 3.30 15.12 -3.76
C LEU A 175 2.87 13.66 -3.68
N THR A 176 1.57 13.43 -3.89
CA THR A 176 0.99 12.08 -3.96
C THR A 176 0.23 11.90 -5.26
N LEU A 177 0.46 10.76 -5.93
CA LEU A 177 -0.09 10.46 -7.25
C LEU A 177 -0.81 9.10 -7.23
N ILE A 178 -1.73 8.86 -8.14
CA ILE A 178 -2.35 7.56 -8.43
C ILE A 178 -2.72 7.46 -9.90
N GLU A 179 -2.60 6.27 -10.49
CA GLU A 179 -3.10 5.98 -11.83
C GLU A 179 -4.63 5.98 -11.84
N GLY A 180 -5.22 6.72 -12.77
CA GLY A 180 -6.67 6.65 -13.02
C GLY A 180 -7.08 5.27 -13.51
N GLU A 181 -6.20 4.54 -14.19
CA GLU A 181 -6.40 3.15 -14.61
C GLU A 181 -6.64 2.22 -13.41
N VAL A 182 -5.97 2.48 -12.28
CA VAL A 182 -6.23 1.75 -11.04
C VAL A 182 -7.65 2.08 -10.57
N LEU A 183 -8.03 3.35 -10.47
CA LEU A 183 -9.37 3.76 -10.04
C LEU A 183 -10.48 3.16 -10.92
N ASP A 184 -10.27 3.13 -12.23
CA ASP A 184 -11.19 2.56 -13.20
C ASP A 184 -11.31 1.04 -13.10
N ALA A 185 -10.25 0.34 -12.65
CA ALA A 185 -10.22 -1.11 -12.49
C ALA A 185 -10.73 -1.57 -11.11
N LEU A 186 -10.67 -0.71 -10.10
CA LEU A 186 -11.11 -1.03 -8.74
C LEU A 186 -12.60 -1.39 -8.71
N ARG A 187 -12.92 -2.57 -8.19
CA ARG A 187 -14.28 -3.06 -7.98
C ARG A 187 -14.45 -3.56 -6.54
N PRO A 188 -14.21 -2.72 -5.53
CA PRO A 188 -14.39 -3.17 -4.16
C PRO A 188 -15.88 -3.46 -3.91
N PRO A 189 -16.22 -4.34 -2.96
CA PRO A 189 -17.61 -4.73 -2.67
C PRO A 189 -18.56 -3.55 -2.38
N THR A 190 -18.00 -2.43 -1.94
CA THR A 190 -18.69 -1.19 -1.56
C THR A 190 -18.85 -0.19 -2.72
N GLY A 191 -18.46 -0.55 -3.93
CA GLY A 191 -18.53 0.32 -5.12
C GLY A 191 -17.26 1.15 -5.37
N PRO A 192 -17.11 1.72 -6.58
CA PRO A 192 -15.86 2.32 -7.05
C PRO A 192 -15.38 3.47 -6.15
N LEU A 193 -14.06 3.70 -6.16
CA LEU A 193 -13.41 4.78 -5.44
C LEU A 193 -13.28 6.01 -6.35
N SER A 194 -13.79 7.17 -5.93
CA SER A 194 -13.58 8.41 -6.66
C SER A 194 -12.13 8.90 -6.52
N PRO A 195 -11.64 9.74 -7.44
CA PRO A 195 -10.35 10.43 -7.30
C PRO A 195 -10.13 11.14 -5.95
N GLU A 196 -11.16 11.80 -5.43
CA GLU A 196 -11.13 12.50 -4.15
C GLU A 196 -11.04 11.53 -2.97
N GLU A 197 -11.76 10.40 -3.06
CA GLU A 197 -11.73 9.33 -2.07
C GLU A 197 -10.41 8.56 -2.06
N ALA A 198 -9.66 8.56 -3.17
CA ALA A 198 -8.29 8.03 -3.22
C ALA A 198 -7.29 8.87 -2.42
N ARG A 199 -7.64 10.11 -2.08
CA ARG A 199 -6.86 11.01 -1.20
C ARG A 199 -5.46 11.30 -1.71
N ARG A 200 -5.28 11.36 -3.04
CA ARG A 200 -4.02 11.71 -3.72
C ARG A 200 -4.14 13.07 -4.37
N ASN A 201 -3.04 13.79 -4.47
CA ASN A 201 -3.04 15.13 -5.07
C ASN A 201 -3.24 15.08 -6.58
N ILE A 202 -2.64 14.10 -7.26
CA ILE A 202 -2.64 13.99 -8.71
C ILE A 202 -3.24 12.64 -9.12
N VAL A 203 -4.11 12.67 -10.13
CA VAL A 203 -4.47 11.47 -10.91
C VAL A 203 -3.75 11.54 -12.24
N THR A 204 -3.08 10.46 -12.62
CA THR A 204 -2.35 10.35 -13.89
C THR A 204 -3.00 9.34 -14.82
N ARG A 205 -2.70 9.44 -16.12
CA ARG A 205 -3.07 8.46 -17.15
C ARG A 205 -1.88 8.13 -18.02
N GLY A 206 -1.78 6.88 -18.48
CA GLY A 206 -0.78 6.44 -19.46
C GLY A 206 0.65 6.33 -18.92
N ILE A 207 0.84 6.29 -17.59
CA ILE A 207 2.15 6.13 -16.97
C ILE A 207 2.09 5.13 -15.82
N GLU A 208 3.11 4.28 -15.71
CA GLU A 208 3.29 3.34 -14.62
C GLU A 208 4.03 4.06 -13.47
N LEU A 209 3.33 4.35 -12.37
CA LEU A 209 3.88 5.16 -11.28
C LEU A 209 4.85 4.38 -10.39
N ASN A 210 4.70 3.06 -10.27
CA ASN A 210 5.58 2.23 -9.45
C ASN A 210 7.01 2.18 -10.02
N ALA A 211 7.15 2.25 -11.35
CA ALA A 211 8.41 2.29 -12.06
C ALA A 211 9.16 3.63 -11.89
N LEU A 212 8.49 4.67 -11.38
CA LEU A 212 9.11 5.93 -10.99
C LEU A 212 9.73 5.89 -9.57
N VAL A 213 9.55 4.80 -8.81
CA VAL A 213 10.21 4.65 -7.50
C VAL A 213 11.73 4.64 -7.68
N GLY A 214 12.41 5.49 -6.90
CA GLY A 214 13.85 5.71 -6.97
C GLY A 214 14.32 6.53 -8.17
N ARG A 215 13.40 7.10 -8.97
CA ARG A 215 13.71 7.83 -10.20
C ARG A 215 13.23 9.28 -10.16
N ARG A 216 13.87 10.11 -10.96
CA ARG A 216 13.41 11.48 -11.23
C ARG A 216 12.39 11.45 -12.35
N PHE A 217 11.42 12.35 -12.27
CA PHE A 217 10.45 12.57 -13.33
C PHE A 217 10.05 14.03 -13.35
N LYS A 218 9.51 14.49 -14.46
CA LYS A 218 8.94 15.81 -14.62
C LYS A 218 7.42 15.69 -14.71
N ILE A 219 6.71 16.61 -14.06
CA ILE A 219 5.25 16.75 -14.16
C ILE A 219 4.92 18.22 -14.38
N GLY A 220 4.36 18.54 -15.55
CA GLY A 220 4.26 19.94 -15.98
C GLY A 220 5.65 20.58 -16.02
N ASN A 221 5.86 21.61 -15.20
CA ASN A 221 7.17 22.29 -15.09
C ASN A 221 7.96 21.94 -13.82
N ALA A 222 7.42 21.11 -12.93
CA ALA A 222 8.09 20.70 -11.71
C ALA A 222 8.89 19.40 -11.93
N GLU A 223 10.11 19.35 -11.41
CA GLU A 223 10.86 18.10 -11.28
C GLU A 223 10.57 17.45 -9.92
N CYS A 224 10.41 16.14 -9.93
CA CYS A 224 10.06 15.34 -8.77
C CYS A 224 10.97 14.11 -8.66
N PHE A 225 11.03 13.54 -7.46
CA PHE A 225 11.68 12.26 -7.20
C PHE A 225 10.67 11.27 -6.60
N GLY A 226 10.45 10.13 -7.26
CA GLY A 226 9.58 9.07 -6.75
C GLY A 226 10.24 8.37 -5.58
N GLN A 227 9.68 8.50 -4.38
CA GLN A 227 10.27 7.96 -3.16
C GLN A 227 9.90 6.50 -2.95
N ARG A 228 8.60 6.20 -2.96
CA ARG A 228 8.05 4.88 -2.65
C ARG A 228 6.58 4.80 -3.00
N LEU A 229 6.05 3.58 -3.00
CA LEU A 229 4.62 3.34 -3.15
C LEU A 229 3.83 4.02 -2.03
N CYS A 230 2.65 4.53 -2.40
CA CYS A 230 1.68 5.11 -1.50
C CYS A 230 0.71 4.03 -1.03
N GLU A 231 1.27 3.02 -0.38
CA GLU A 231 0.57 1.83 0.08
C GLU A 231 -0.63 2.18 0.97
N PRO A 232 -1.78 1.50 0.77
CA PRO A 232 -3.00 1.77 1.53
C PRO A 232 -2.80 1.42 3.01
N CYS A 233 -3.49 2.12 3.91
CA CYS A 233 -3.44 1.84 5.35
C CYS A 233 -4.83 1.90 5.98
N ALA A 234 -4.97 1.34 7.18
CA ALA A 234 -6.26 1.28 7.89
C ALA A 234 -6.93 2.66 8.01
N HIS A 235 -6.14 3.73 8.12
CA HIS A 235 -6.64 5.10 8.13
C HIS A 235 -7.35 5.50 6.82
N LEU A 236 -6.84 5.09 5.65
CA LEU A 236 -7.50 5.34 4.37
C LEU A 236 -8.86 4.65 4.32
N GLN A 237 -8.92 3.37 4.71
CA GLN A 237 -10.18 2.61 4.76
C GLN A 237 -11.20 3.25 5.71
N ARG A 238 -10.76 3.76 6.88
CA ARG A 238 -11.62 4.48 7.81
C ARG A 238 -12.21 5.75 7.18
N LEU A 239 -11.40 6.51 6.44
CA LEU A 239 -11.85 7.76 5.82
C LEU A 239 -12.78 7.53 4.64
N THR A 240 -12.56 6.47 3.85
CA THR A 240 -13.44 6.14 2.72
C THR A 240 -14.74 5.49 3.18
N GLY A 241 -14.77 4.88 4.37
CA GLY A 241 -15.93 4.13 4.86
C GLY A 241 -16.21 2.86 4.05
N LYS A 242 -15.22 2.39 3.28
CA LYS A 242 -15.33 1.31 2.29
C LYS A 242 -14.46 0.12 2.72
N PRO A 243 -14.97 -0.81 3.54
CA PRO A 243 -14.21 -1.99 3.94
C PRO A 243 -13.83 -2.85 2.72
N GLY A 244 -12.62 -3.40 2.73
CA GLY A 244 -12.11 -4.26 1.66
C GLY A 244 -11.30 -3.52 0.59
N THR A 245 -11.37 -2.18 0.54
CA THR A 245 -10.57 -1.37 -0.41
C THR A 245 -9.06 -1.49 -0.18
N LEU A 246 -8.61 -1.90 1.02
CA LEU A 246 -7.19 -2.11 1.28
C LEU A 246 -6.58 -3.14 0.33
N ARG A 247 -7.21 -4.31 0.20
CA ARG A 247 -6.66 -5.43 -0.57
C ARG A 247 -6.45 -5.05 -2.03
N ASP A 248 -7.44 -4.42 -2.64
CA ASP A 248 -7.42 -4.08 -4.06
C ASP A 248 -6.40 -2.97 -4.40
N LEU A 249 -6.01 -2.18 -3.38
CA LEU A 249 -5.03 -1.10 -3.50
C LEU A 249 -3.60 -1.51 -3.11
N ILE A 250 -3.36 -2.72 -2.60
CA ILE A 250 -1.99 -3.18 -2.29
C ILE A 250 -1.16 -3.11 -3.58
N HIS A 251 -0.01 -2.44 -3.51
CA HIS A 251 0.89 -2.15 -4.64
C HIS A 251 0.30 -1.29 -5.76
N LYS A 252 -0.93 -0.78 -5.58
CA LYS A 252 -1.67 0.05 -6.53
C LYS A 252 -2.16 1.35 -5.89
N GLY A 253 -1.70 1.66 -4.67
CA GLY A 253 -2.07 2.88 -3.95
C GLY A 253 -1.47 4.17 -4.53
N GLY A 254 -0.66 4.05 -5.58
CA GLY A 254 0.01 5.13 -6.30
C GLY A 254 1.40 5.45 -5.74
N LEU A 255 1.90 6.66 -6.01
CA LEU A 255 3.28 7.08 -5.72
C LEU A 255 3.36 8.23 -4.73
N ARG A 256 4.35 8.17 -3.84
CA ARG A 256 4.80 9.29 -3.01
C ARG A 256 6.06 9.90 -3.61
N ALA A 257 6.10 11.21 -3.76
CA ALA A 257 7.21 11.92 -4.36
C ALA A 257 7.62 13.16 -3.56
N ASP A 258 8.89 13.54 -3.73
CA ASP A 258 9.42 14.84 -3.32
C ASP A 258 9.37 15.80 -4.51
N VAL A 259 9.08 17.07 -4.25
CA VAL A 259 9.19 18.14 -5.25
C VAL A 259 10.60 18.71 -5.17
N LEU A 260 11.36 18.61 -6.25
CA LEU A 260 12.76 19.03 -6.32
C LEU A 260 12.91 20.48 -6.81
N THR A 261 12.02 20.93 -7.70
CA THR A 261 12.01 22.29 -8.22
C THR A 261 10.60 22.89 -8.15
N ASP A 262 10.55 24.20 -7.99
CA ASP A 262 9.29 24.93 -8.14
C ASP A 262 8.72 24.74 -9.55
N GLY A 263 7.40 24.69 -9.64
CA GLY A 263 6.72 24.52 -10.92
C GLY A 263 5.23 24.57 -10.78
N GLU A 264 4.55 24.51 -11.92
CA GLU A 264 3.10 24.51 -11.99
C GLU A 264 2.63 23.23 -12.65
N ILE A 265 1.62 22.62 -12.06
CA ILE A 265 0.98 21.40 -12.53
C ILE A 265 -0.43 21.76 -12.93
N ARG A 266 -0.84 21.38 -14.14
CA ARG A 266 -2.18 21.60 -14.70
C ARG A 266 -2.82 20.29 -15.08
N VAL A 267 -4.14 20.27 -15.13
CA VAL A 267 -4.85 19.21 -15.87
C VAL A 267 -4.36 19.21 -17.32
N GLY A 268 -4.03 18.03 -17.84
CA GLY A 268 -3.41 17.81 -19.14
C GLY A 268 -1.89 17.99 -19.16
N SER A 269 -1.24 18.37 -18.05
CA SER A 269 0.22 18.42 -18.00
C SER A 269 0.82 17.05 -18.29
N GLU A 270 1.90 17.04 -19.07
CA GLU A 270 2.68 15.85 -19.34
C GLU A 270 3.41 15.39 -18.07
N ILE A 271 3.56 14.07 -17.92
CA ILE A 271 4.44 13.44 -16.95
C ILE A 271 5.43 12.51 -17.66
N THR A 272 6.72 12.72 -17.42
CA THR A 272 7.81 12.00 -18.12
C THR A 272 8.93 11.61 -17.16
N PRO A 273 9.51 10.40 -17.29
CA PRO A 273 10.76 10.06 -16.63
C PRO A 273 11.91 10.97 -17.11
N LEU A 274 12.88 11.21 -16.23
CA LEU A 274 14.12 11.95 -16.53
C LEU A 274 15.35 11.04 -16.52
#